data_AF-A0A6I8WD28-F1
#
_entry.id   AF-A0A6I8WD28-F1
#
_cell.length_a   1.000
_cell.length_b   1.000
_cell.length_c   1.000
_cell.angle_alpha   90.00
_cell.angle_beta   90.00
_cell.angle_gamma   90.00
#
_symmetry.space_group_name_H-M   'P 1'
#
loop_
_entity.id
_entity.type
_entity.pdbx_description
1 polymer ?
#
loop_
_entity_poly.entity_id
_entity_poly.type
_entity_poly.pdbx_seq_one_letter_code
_entity_poly.pdbx_strand_id
1 'polypeptide(L)'
;MNREPGLQASKPTDLRSSPPYCACCSKDQQQTTDGMKILDDIRAMALPTQVCGLLPFFSGENEENFRLGRWGRWYGRGVAALLLVSSALLCQDVLFASQEYRLVAGSLGDTEEINRTIETLFCICSYTMMVLSSVHNASKHWGTLRDVARIDEYLEANGFRESYSCRLPGALVAATSTSVVLVAFYYVHFLSGIGARRQCVLMLVYSLQMLYSGVFAVYLRTVLKSLALRIEFLNRRLDAFTRQEGPGGRRSDRENWRELSNLIEVFCKLRYITENMNSVAGVGLLFFFGFAFYTVTNQSYLAFSTLTARSSSEHADLADTMGLSCAWVLAETVTMAVICSSCDCLASAANTTSQILARVYGKSKEFQNIIDKFLTKSIKQEVQFTAYGFFAIDNSTLFKIFSAVTTYLVILVQFKQLEDSKVEEVEV
;
A
#
# COMPACT_ATOMS: atom_id res chain seq x y z
N MET A 1 70.96 -34.85 30.99
CA MET A 1 71.36 -34.40 29.65
C MET A 1 70.14 -33.75 29.02
N ASN A 2 70.19 -32.42 28.83
CA ASN A 2 69.19 -31.50 28.26
C ASN A 2 67.88 -31.28 29.05
N ARG A 3 67.38 -30.06 29.30
CA ARG A 3 67.88 -28.66 29.17
C ARG A 3 66.86 -27.77 29.96
N GLU A 4 67.33 -26.63 30.44
CA GLU A 4 66.70 -25.56 31.25
C GLU A 4 65.51 -24.81 30.57
N PRO A 5 65.09 -23.60 30.98
CA PRO A 5 64.52 -23.10 32.25
C PRO A 5 63.15 -22.39 32.05
N GLY A 6 62.58 -21.81 33.11
CA GLY A 6 61.25 -21.20 33.15
C GLY A 6 61.05 -19.88 32.39
N LEU A 7 59.77 -19.56 32.14
CA LEU A 7 59.29 -18.23 31.78
C LEU A 7 57.84 -18.01 32.23
N GLN A 8 57.61 -16.78 32.67
CA GLN A 8 56.45 -16.12 33.30
C GLN A 8 55.03 -16.52 32.83
N ALA A 9 54.13 -16.67 33.80
CA ALA A 9 52.69 -16.77 33.62
C ALA A 9 52.06 -15.37 33.42
N SER A 10 51.48 -15.14 32.25
CA SER A 10 50.66 -13.98 31.91
C SER A 10 49.18 -14.24 32.26
N LYS A 11 48.53 -13.23 32.85
CA LYS A 11 47.08 -13.20 33.15
C LYS A 11 46.24 -13.29 31.86
N PRO A 12 45.04 -13.90 31.89
CA PRO A 12 44.08 -13.79 30.79
C PRO A 12 43.33 -12.46 30.86
N THR A 13 43.34 -11.77 29.72
CA THR A 13 42.68 -10.48 29.44
C THR A 13 41.20 -10.70 29.14
N ASP A 14 40.32 -9.98 29.84
CA ASP A 14 38.91 -9.85 29.52
C ASP A 14 38.71 -9.24 28.11
N LEU A 15 38.03 -9.96 27.21
CA LEU A 15 37.47 -9.40 25.98
C LEU A 15 35.94 -9.31 26.10
N ARG A 16 35.47 -8.14 26.51
CA ARG A 16 34.11 -7.65 26.24
C ARG A 16 34.24 -6.48 25.28
N SER A 17 33.82 -6.64 24.04
CA SER A 17 33.65 -5.52 23.11
C SER A 17 32.43 -5.77 22.21
N SER A 18 31.30 -5.20 22.62
CA SER A 18 30.16 -4.88 21.76
C SER A 18 30.24 -3.39 21.42
N PRO A 19 29.95 -2.96 20.19
CA PRO A 19 30.10 -1.57 19.77
C PRO A 19 29.03 -0.64 20.39
N PRO A 20 29.30 0.67 20.47
CA PRO A 20 28.46 1.61 21.20
C PRO A 20 27.21 1.96 20.39
N TYR A 21 26.04 1.76 20.99
CA TYR A 21 24.81 2.40 20.53
C TYR A 21 24.96 3.92 20.69
N CYS A 22 24.79 4.63 19.58
CA CYS A 22 24.73 6.08 19.48
C CYS A 22 23.72 6.65 20.50
N ALA A 23 24.25 7.26 21.56
CA ALA A 23 23.49 8.09 22.48
C ALA A 23 23.28 9.47 21.87
N CYS A 24 22.32 9.58 20.95
CA CYS A 24 21.74 10.85 20.50
C CYS A 24 20.26 10.61 20.19
N CYS A 25 19.46 10.35 21.22
CA CYS A 25 18.03 10.59 21.14
C CYS A 25 17.69 11.58 22.24
N SER A 26 17.31 12.77 21.79
CA SER A 26 16.93 13.92 22.59
C SER A 26 15.98 13.54 23.71
N LYS A 27 16.34 13.97 24.91
CA LYS A 27 15.39 14.27 25.98
C LYS A 27 14.38 15.28 25.42
N ASP A 28 13.21 14.81 24.99
CA ASP A 28 11.97 15.58 24.84
C ASP A 28 10.87 14.66 24.28
N GLN A 29 10.34 13.79 25.13
CA GLN A 29 8.97 13.27 25.01
C GLN A 29 8.62 12.50 26.29
N GLN A 30 8.54 13.25 27.38
CA GLN A 30 7.77 12.86 28.54
C GLN A 30 6.57 13.79 28.60
N GLN A 31 5.64 13.56 27.69
CA GLN A 31 4.31 14.13 27.75
C GLN A 31 3.35 12.98 27.51
N THR A 32 2.73 12.54 28.60
CA THR A 32 1.54 11.70 28.61
C THR A 32 0.49 12.38 27.72
N THR A 33 0.39 11.95 26.47
CA THR A 33 -0.80 12.19 25.67
C THR A 33 -1.79 11.11 26.08
N ASP A 34 -2.86 11.52 26.73
CA ASP A 34 -4.01 10.71 27.18
C ASP A 34 -4.81 10.11 25.99
N GLY A 35 -4.19 10.02 24.81
CA GLY A 35 -4.82 9.69 23.54
C GLY A 35 -4.40 8.31 23.01
N MET A 36 -5.28 7.69 22.24
CA MET A 36 -5.04 6.37 21.65
C MET A 36 -3.81 6.34 20.73
N LYS A 37 -2.82 5.47 21.01
CA LYS A 37 -1.58 5.33 20.22
C LYS A 37 -1.80 5.16 18.72
N ILE A 38 -2.76 4.34 18.30
CA ILE A 38 -3.09 4.16 16.87
C ILE A 38 -3.51 5.47 16.18
N LEU A 39 -4.15 6.40 16.89
CA LEU A 39 -4.54 7.68 16.33
C LEU A 39 -3.32 8.59 16.12
N ASP A 40 -2.33 8.51 17.01
CA ASP A 40 -1.05 9.20 16.83
C ASP A 40 -0.25 8.63 15.65
N ASP A 41 -0.23 7.30 15.49
CA ASP A 41 0.44 6.63 14.35
C ASP A 41 -0.14 7.07 12.99
N ILE A 42 -1.45 7.28 12.90
CA ILE A 42 -2.12 7.69 11.64
C ILE A 42 -2.26 9.20 11.49
N ARG A 43 -1.87 10.00 12.50
CA ARG A 43 -2.19 11.42 12.62
C ARG A 43 -1.78 12.24 11.39
N ALA A 44 -0.60 11.93 10.84
CA ALA A 44 -0.06 12.62 9.66
C ALA A 44 -0.95 12.47 8.42
N MET A 45 -1.68 11.35 8.30
CA MET A 45 -2.55 11.05 7.16
C MET A 45 -4.04 11.16 7.49
N ALA A 46 -4.43 11.32 8.76
CA ALA A 46 -5.83 11.34 9.17
C ALA A 46 -6.64 12.43 8.44
N LEU A 47 -6.15 13.67 8.43
CA LEU A 47 -6.87 14.79 7.82
C LEU A 47 -6.99 14.66 6.28
N PRO A 48 -5.90 14.43 5.50
CA PRO A 48 -6.01 14.23 4.05
C PRO A 48 -6.98 13.11 3.67
N THR A 49 -6.90 11.97 4.36
CA THR A 49 -7.75 10.81 4.09
C THR A 49 -9.21 11.06 4.49
N GLN A 50 -9.47 11.84 5.54
CA GLN A 50 -10.82 12.25 5.94
C GLN A 50 -11.47 13.22 4.96
N VAL A 51 -10.72 14.24 4.51
CA VAL A 51 -11.20 15.21 3.52
C VAL A 51 -11.57 14.50 2.22
N CYS A 52 -10.75 13.54 1.78
CA CYS A 52 -11.02 12.71 0.61
C CYS A 52 -12.17 11.70 0.81
N GLY A 53 -12.77 11.58 2.00
CA GLY A 53 -13.82 10.59 2.26
C GLY A 53 -13.35 9.13 2.26
N LEU A 54 -12.03 8.89 2.23
CA LEU A 54 -11.42 7.57 2.35
C LEU A 54 -11.39 7.08 3.81
N LEU A 55 -11.44 8.01 4.77
CA LEU A 55 -11.54 7.75 6.20
C LEU A 55 -12.73 8.53 6.76
N PRO A 56 -13.61 7.92 7.58
CA PRO A 56 -14.67 8.71 8.21
C PRO A 56 -14.09 9.63 9.31
N PHE A 57 -14.76 10.76 9.54
CA PHE A 57 -14.43 11.62 10.68
C PHE A 57 -14.80 10.93 11.99
N PHE A 58 -13.82 10.89 12.90
CA PHE A 58 -13.97 10.37 14.26
C PHE A 58 -14.08 11.52 15.25
N SER A 59 -14.75 11.28 16.38
CA SER A 59 -14.80 12.19 17.53
C SER A 59 -14.41 11.44 18.79
N GLY A 60 -13.60 12.07 19.66
CA GLY A 60 -13.12 11.52 20.93
C GLY A 60 -11.65 11.11 20.91
N GLU A 61 -10.93 11.41 22.00
CA GLU A 61 -9.49 11.14 22.15
C GLU A 61 -9.20 9.82 22.90
N ASN A 62 -10.17 9.33 23.69
CA ASN A 62 -10.05 8.17 24.57
C ASN A 62 -11.02 7.05 24.14
N GLU A 63 -10.72 5.78 24.49
CA GLU A 63 -11.49 4.60 24.05
C GLU A 63 -13.00 4.72 24.32
N GLU A 64 -13.37 5.19 25.51
CA GLU A 64 -14.78 5.29 25.95
C GLU A 64 -15.59 6.32 25.12
N ASN A 65 -14.90 7.32 24.58
CA ASN A 65 -15.51 8.41 23.82
C ASN A 65 -15.28 8.30 22.30
N PHE A 66 -14.50 7.31 21.84
CA PHE A 66 -14.20 7.13 20.42
C PHE A 66 -15.43 6.69 19.64
N ARG A 67 -16.12 7.68 19.05
CA ARG A 67 -17.39 7.48 18.32
C ARG A 67 -17.26 7.95 16.88
N LEU A 68 -17.94 7.22 16.00
CA LEU A 68 -18.16 7.69 14.64
C LEU A 68 -19.14 8.86 14.67
N GLY A 69 -18.68 10.06 14.31
CA GLY A 69 -19.53 11.25 14.30
C GLY A 69 -20.69 11.09 13.32
N ARG A 70 -21.93 11.40 13.73
CA ARG A 70 -23.09 11.42 12.82
C ARG A 70 -22.81 12.31 11.60
N TRP A 71 -22.24 13.49 11.83
CA TRP A 71 -21.80 14.42 10.79
C TRP A 71 -20.73 13.83 9.87
N GLY A 72 -19.76 13.08 10.41
CA GLY A 72 -18.73 12.41 9.61
C GLY A 72 -19.30 11.38 8.63
N ARG A 73 -20.34 10.64 9.04
CA ARG A 73 -21.03 9.68 8.17
C ARG A 73 -21.80 10.37 7.05
N TRP A 74 -22.48 11.48 7.35
CA TRP A 74 -23.20 12.27 6.35
C TRP A 74 -22.23 12.95 5.38
N TYR A 75 -21.10 13.47 5.88
CA TYR A 75 -20.04 14.03 5.05
C TYR A 75 -19.52 12.99 4.05
N GLY A 76 -19.08 11.81 4.52
CA GLY A 76 -18.55 10.77 3.63
C GLY A 76 -19.57 10.32 2.57
N ARG A 77 -20.84 10.16 2.96
CA ARG A 77 -21.92 9.85 2.00
C ARG A 77 -22.18 11.00 1.02
N GLY A 78 -22.08 12.24 1.46
CA GLY A 78 -22.20 13.43 0.62
C GLY A 78 -21.08 13.51 -0.42
N VAL A 79 -19.82 13.29 0.00
CA VAL A 79 -18.66 13.23 -0.90
C VAL A 79 -18.82 12.09 -1.91
N ALA A 80 -19.20 10.89 -1.46
CA ALA A 80 -19.43 9.75 -2.34
C ALA A 80 -20.56 10.01 -3.36
N ALA A 81 -21.67 10.62 -2.93
CA ALA A 81 -22.78 10.96 -3.83
C ALA A 81 -22.37 12.04 -4.84
N LEU A 82 -21.67 13.08 -4.38
CA LEU A 82 -21.15 14.14 -5.24
C LEU A 82 -20.20 13.57 -6.30
N LEU A 83 -19.24 12.73 -5.89
CA LEU A 83 -18.31 12.07 -6.80
C LEU A 83 -19.04 11.16 -7.77
N LEU A 84 -19.99 10.34 -7.32
CA LEU A 84 -20.72 9.44 -8.20
C LEU A 84 -21.50 10.21 -9.27
N VAL A 85 -22.17 11.31 -8.90
CA VAL A 85 -22.89 12.17 -9.84
C VAL A 85 -21.93 12.89 -10.79
N SER A 86 -20.85 13.49 -10.27
CA SER A 86 -19.86 14.16 -11.12
C SER A 86 -19.19 13.18 -12.08
N SER A 87 -18.84 11.99 -11.61
CA SER A 87 -18.24 10.91 -12.41
C SER A 87 -19.19 10.45 -13.51
N ALA A 88 -20.49 10.31 -13.23
CA ALA A 88 -21.46 9.96 -14.26
C ALA A 88 -21.57 11.04 -15.35
N LEU A 89 -21.60 12.32 -14.96
CA LEU A 89 -21.63 13.44 -15.90
C LEU A 89 -20.34 13.52 -16.74
N LEU A 90 -19.19 13.31 -16.11
CA LEU A 90 -17.89 13.29 -16.79
C LEU A 90 -17.76 12.10 -17.73
N CYS A 91 -18.19 10.90 -17.33
CA CYS A 91 -18.23 9.73 -18.21
C CYS A 91 -19.11 9.98 -19.43
N GLN A 92 -20.29 10.59 -19.24
CA GLN A 92 -21.17 10.94 -20.34
C GLN A 92 -20.48 11.92 -21.31
N ASP A 93 -19.87 12.99 -20.80
CA ASP A 93 -19.16 13.97 -21.64
C ASP A 93 -17.99 13.33 -22.41
N VAL A 94 -17.17 12.52 -21.73
CA VAL A 94 -16.01 11.84 -22.33
C VAL A 94 -16.42 10.81 -23.39
N LEU A 95 -17.50 10.05 -23.17
CA LEU A 95 -17.99 9.05 -24.12
C LEU A 95 -18.62 9.67 -25.37
N PHE A 96 -19.40 10.74 -25.22
CA PHE A 96 -20.14 11.33 -26.35
C PHE A 96 -19.37 12.43 -27.09
N ALA A 97 -18.32 12.99 -26.48
CA ALA A 97 -17.45 13.99 -27.11
C ALA A 97 -16.01 13.48 -27.33
N SER A 98 -15.81 12.16 -27.45
CA SER A 98 -14.47 11.53 -27.56
C SER A 98 -13.61 12.15 -28.67
N GLN A 99 -14.21 12.46 -29.82
CA GLN A 99 -13.53 13.04 -30.98
C GLN A 99 -12.90 14.41 -30.67
N GLU A 100 -13.50 15.15 -29.72
CA GLU A 100 -13.03 16.47 -29.33
C GLU A 100 -12.00 16.42 -28.19
N TYR A 101 -11.66 15.21 -27.73
CA TYR A 101 -10.51 14.89 -26.88
C TYR A 101 -9.35 14.30 -27.70
N ARG A 102 -9.28 14.55 -29.02
CA ARG A 102 -8.10 14.20 -29.83
C ARG A 102 -6.91 15.13 -29.57
N LEU A 103 -5.70 14.55 -29.55
CA LEU A 103 -4.44 15.29 -29.43
C LEU A 103 -3.78 15.52 -30.80
N VAL A 104 -3.81 14.48 -31.65
CA VAL A 104 -3.13 14.46 -32.94
C VAL A 104 -4.15 14.29 -34.07
N ALA A 105 -3.98 15.04 -35.15
CA ALA A 105 -4.91 15.07 -36.30
C ALA A 105 -4.61 14.03 -37.40
N GLY A 106 -3.66 13.10 -37.20
CA GLY A 106 -3.17 12.14 -38.20
C GLY A 106 -3.81 10.74 -38.15
N SER A 107 -3.34 9.81 -38.99
CA SER A 107 -3.86 8.43 -39.11
C SER A 107 -3.70 7.56 -37.85
N LEU A 108 -2.79 7.93 -36.93
CA LEU A 108 -2.70 7.33 -35.58
C LEU A 108 -3.82 7.81 -34.63
N GLY A 109 -4.59 8.84 -35.01
CA GLY A 109 -5.53 9.53 -34.14
C GLY A 109 -6.79 8.76 -33.77
N ASP A 110 -7.20 7.75 -34.56
CA ASP A 110 -8.38 6.91 -34.24
C ASP A 110 -8.10 5.99 -33.04
N THR A 111 -6.96 5.29 -33.04
CA THR A 111 -6.58 4.38 -31.94
C THR A 111 -6.17 5.15 -30.68
N GLU A 112 -5.49 6.29 -30.84
CA GLU A 112 -5.12 7.17 -29.72
C GLU A 112 -6.36 7.76 -29.01
N GLU A 113 -7.38 8.17 -29.77
CA GLU A 113 -8.66 8.65 -29.22
C GLU A 113 -9.33 7.59 -28.34
N ILE A 114 -9.44 6.36 -28.85
CA ILE A 114 -10.07 5.26 -28.13
C ILE A 114 -9.30 4.95 -26.85
N ASN A 115 -7.97 4.80 -26.94
CA ASN A 115 -7.13 4.50 -25.78
C ASN A 115 -7.23 5.58 -24.71
N ARG A 116 -7.24 6.86 -25.11
CA ARG A 116 -7.33 7.97 -24.17
C ARG A 116 -8.70 8.09 -23.51
N THR A 117 -9.75 7.81 -24.26
CA THR A 117 -11.12 7.73 -23.74
C THR A 117 -11.21 6.63 -22.70
N ILE A 118 -10.70 5.43 -23.01
CA ILE A 118 -10.68 4.29 -22.09
C ILE A 118 -9.84 4.62 -20.84
N GLU A 119 -8.65 5.19 -20.98
CA GLU A 119 -7.80 5.60 -19.86
C GLU A 119 -8.50 6.58 -18.92
N THR A 120 -9.18 7.59 -19.48
CA THR A 120 -9.94 8.58 -18.73
C THR A 120 -11.12 7.94 -18.00
N LEU A 121 -11.82 6.99 -18.63
CA LEU A 121 -12.90 6.23 -17.98
C LEU A 121 -12.39 5.34 -16.85
N PHE A 122 -11.22 4.71 -17.02
CA PHE A 122 -10.59 3.94 -15.95
C PHE A 122 -10.14 4.84 -14.79
N CYS A 123 -9.64 6.05 -15.04
CA CYS A 123 -9.40 7.05 -13.99
C CYS A 123 -10.69 7.32 -13.21
N ILE A 124 -11.76 7.70 -13.92
CA ILE A 124 -13.06 8.02 -13.31
C ILE A 124 -13.59 6.86 -12.48
N CYS A 125 -13.56 5.65 -13.03
CA CYS A 125 -13.99 4.44 -12.34
C CYS A 125 -13.15 4.17 -11.08
N SER A 126 -11.83 4.29 -11.19
CA SER A 126 -10.87 3.97 -10.12
C SER A 126 -11.08 4.86 -8.89
N TYR A 127 -10.94 6.18 -9.01
CA TYR A 127 -11.10 7.06 -7.84
C TYR A 127 -12.52 7.00 -7.26
N THR A 128 -13.54 6.83 -8.10
CA THR A 128 -14.94 6.75 -7.64
C THR A 128 -15.17 5.51 -6.80
N MET A 129 -14.68 4.35 -7.27
CA MET A 129 -14.83 3.08 -6.54
C MET A 129 -13.99 3.02 -5.27
N MET A 130 -12.82 3.67 -5.24
CA MET A 130 -12.02 3.82 -4.02
C MET A 130 -12.79 4.56 -2.92
N VAL A 131 -13.46 5.67 -3.27
CA VAL A 131 -14.26 6.43 -2.28
C VAL A 131 -15.53 5.69 -1.90
N LEU A 132 -16.29 5.16 -2.87
CA LEU A 132 -17.52 4.43 -2.59
C LEU A 132 -17.29 3.23 -1.68
N SER A 133 -16.25 2.43 -1.95
CA SER A 133 -15.90 1.29 -1.11
C SER A 133 -15.46 1.70 0.29
N SER A 134 -14.66 2.76 0.41
CA SER A 134 -14.22 3.30 1.70
C SER A 134 -15.40 3.80 2.56
N VAL A 135 -16.33 4.53 1.94
CA VAL A 135 -17.54 5.05 2.62
C VAL A 135 -18.50 3.92 2.99
N HIS A 136 -18.67 2.93 2.11
CA HIS A 136 -19.48 1.75 2.40
C HIS A 136 -18.95 0.97 3.61
N ASN A 137 -17.63 0.81 3.69
CA ASN A 137 -16.95 0.08 4.77
C ASN A 137 -16.58 0.94 5.99
N ALA A 138 -16.98 2.21 6.04
CA ALA A 138 -16.57 3.17 7.07
C ALA A 138 -16.83 2.70 8.51
N SER A 139 -17.97 2.04 8.76
CA SER A 139 -18.29 1.49 10.10
C SER A 139 -17.41 0.32 10.48
N LYS A 140 -17.07 -0.54 9.51
CA LYS A 140 -16.17 -1.68 9.72
C LYS A 140 -14.77 -1.18 10.01
N HIS A 141 -14.29 -0.22 9.22
CA HIS A 141 -12.99 0.40 9.40
C HIS A 141 -12.82 1.09 10.76
N TRP A 142 -13.84 1.83 11.20
CA TRP A 142 -13.89 2.39 12.55
C TRP A 142 -13.84 1.33 13.65
N GLY A 143 -14.58 0.22 13.47
CA GLY A 143 -14.52 -0.94 14.36
C GLY A 143 -13.09 -1.47 14.48
N THR A 144 -12.44 -1.70 13.34
CA THR A 144 -11.06 -2.19 13.28
C THR A 144 -10.08 -1.26 14.00
N LEU A 145 -10.17 0.06 13.81
CA LEU A 145 -9.30 1.02 14.51
C LEU A 145 -9.51 1.02 16.02
N ARG A 146 -10.75 0.83 16.50
CA ARG A 146 -11.02 0.71 17.94
C ARG A 146 -10.46 -0.59 18.50
N ASP A 147 -10.58 -1.68 17.77
CA ASP A 147 -10.03 -2.97 18.20
C ASP A 147 -8.50 -2.92 18.28
N VAL A 148 -7.83 -2.16 17.41
CA VAL A 148 -6.38 -1.87 17.54
C VAL A 148 -6.09 -1.08 18.81
N ALA A 149 -6.87 -0.03 19.09
CA ALA A 149 -6.67 0.81 20.27
C ALA A 149 -6.75 0.02 21.58
N ARG A 150 -7.70 -0.92 21.68
CA ARG A 150 -7.82 -1.84 22.83
C ARG A 150 -6.61 -2.72 23.03
N ILE A 151 -5.97 -3.13 21.94
CA ILE A 151 -4.76 -3.94 21.99
C ILE A 151 -3.57 -3.06 22.37
N ASP A 152 -3.56 -1.80 21.94
CA ASP A 152 -2.48 -0.85 22.27
C ASP A 152 -2.32 -0.66 23.77
N GLU A 153 -3.41 -0.57 24.55
CA GLU A 153 -3.31 -0.47 26.02
C GLU A 153 -2.51 -1.64 26.62
N TYR A 154 -2.80 -2.86 26.17
CA TYR A 154 -2.07 -4.05 26.60
C TYR A 154 -0.61 -4.04 26.10
N LEU A 155 -0.35 -3.64 24.86
CA LEU A 155 0.99 -3.60 24.29
C LEU A 155 1.86 -2.54 24.96
N GLU A 156 1.31 -1.35 25.24
CA GLU A 156 2.01 -0.25 25.90
C GLU A 156 2.33 -0.56 27.35
N ALA A 157 1.40 -1.19 28.08
CA ALA A 157 1.66 -1.73 29.43
C ALA A 157 2.83 -2.75 29.42
N ASN A 158 3.05 -3.42 28.29
CA ASN A 158 4.15 -4.34 28.05
C ASN A 158 5.38 -3.69 27.39
N GLY A 159 5.43 -2.36 27.24
CA GLY A 159 6.60 -1.64 26.76
C GLY A 159 6.68 -1.40 25.25
N PHE A 160 5.58 -1.54 24.52
CA PHE A 160 5.53 -1.20 23.09
C PHE A 160 5.61 0.31 22.85
N ARG A 161 6.70 0.81 22.25
CA ARG A 161 6.95 2.25 22.01
C ARG A 161 7.26 2.61 20.56
N GLU A 162 7.24 1.64 19.65
CA GLU A 162 7.58 1.90 18.24
C GLU A 162 6.46 2.70 17.54
N SER A 163 6.86 3.55 16.60
CA SER A 163 5.97 4.38 15.77
C SER A 163 6.47 4.39 14.32
N TYR A 164 5.55 4.42 13.36
CA TYR A 164 5.89 4.47 11.94
C TYR A 164 5.79 5.88 11.37
N SER A 165 6.77 6.28 10.54
CA SER A 165 6.72 7.56 9.81
C SER A 165 6.54 7.32 8.32
N CYS A 166 5.50 7.93 7.74
CA CYS A 166 5.18 7.85 6.32
C CYS A 166 5.83 8.95 5.46
N ARG A 167 6.72 9.78 6.03
CA ARG A 167 7.27 10.98 5.36
C ARG A 167 7.96 10.67 4.03
N LEU A 168 8.89 9.70 4.02
CA LEU A 168 9.65 9.38 2.81
C LEU A 168 8.78 8.74 1.71
N PRO A 169 8.00 7.66 1.98
CA PRO A 169 7.09 7.09 0.97
C PRO A 169 6.03 8.09 0.52
N GLY A 170 5.50 8.90 1.43
CA GLY A 170 4.53 9.94 1.11
C GLY A 170 5.10 11.03 0.21
N ALA A 171 6.32 11.51 0.50
CA ALA A 171 7.02 12.46 -0.35
C ALA A 171 7.33 11.89 -1.73
N LEU A 172 7.72 10.61 -1.81
CA LEU A 172 7.99 9.95 -3.08
C LEU A 172 6.73 9.86 -3.95
N VAL A 173 5.62 9.38 -3.38
CA VAL A 173 4.32 9.29 -4.08
C VAL A 173 3.84 10.68 -4.49
N ALA A 174 3.90 11.67 -3.59
CA ALA A 174 3.48 13.04 -3.90
C ALA A 174 4.34 13.67 -5.02
N ALA A 175 5.65 13.44 -5.01
CA ALA A 175 6.56 13.94 -6.06
C ALA A 175 6.22 13.33 -7.42
N THR A 176 6.02 12.01 -7.49
CA THR A 176 5.67 11.35 -8.74
C THR A 176 4.27 11.75 -9.23
N SER A 177 3.28 11.83 -8.34
CA SER A 177 1.93 12.30 -8.70
C SER A 177 1.94 13.75 -9.21
N THR A 178 2.72 14.63 -8.57
CA THR A 178 2.86 16.02 -9.01
C THR A 178 3.53 16.10 -10.38
N SER A 179 4.55 15.28 -10.64
CA SER A 179 5.21 15.24 -11.95
C SER A 179 4.24 14.87 -13.08
N VAL A 180 3.33 13.91 -12.84
CA VAL A 180 2.32 13.54 -13.85
C VAL A 180 1.38 14.70 -14.13
N VAL A 181 0.85 15.37 -13.10
CA VAL A 181 -0.06 16.51 -13.28
C VAL A 181 0.65 17.67 -14.01
N LEU A 182 1.91 17.95 -13.70
CA LEU A 182 2.67 19.02 -14.36
C LEU A 182 2.95 18.71 -15.83
N VAL A 183 3.37 17.49 -16.15
CA VAL A 183 3.64 17.09 -17.54
C VAL A 183 2.34 17.02 -18.33
N ALA A 184 1.26 16.49 -17.73
CA ALA A 184 -0.06 16.50 -18.34
C ALA A 184 -0.57 17.92 -18.60
N PHE A 185 -0.36 18.86 -17.66
CA PHE A 185 -0.73 20.26 -17.85
C PHE A 185 0.03 20.89 -19.01
N TYR A 186 1.35 20.71 -19.06
CA TYR A 186 2.17 21.23 -20.14
C TYR A 186 1.67 20.71 -21.50
N TYR A 187 1.44 19.40 -21.58
CA TYR A 187 1.00 18.76 -22.81
C TYR A 187 -0.42 19.18 -23.24
N VAL A 188 -1.37 19.15 -22.32
CA VAL A 188 -2.76 19.53 -22.63
C VAL A 188 -2.86 21.03 -22.94
N HIS A 189 -2.13 21.90 -22.25
CA HIS A 189 -2.29 23.34 -22.43
C HIS A 189 -1.53 23.90 -23.64
N PHE A 190 -0.28 23.48 -23.84
CA PHE A 190 0.60 24.06 -24.87
C PHE A 190 0.62 23.27 -26.17
N LEU A 191 0.43 21.95 -26.12
CA LEU A 191 0.58 21.07 -27.29
C LEU A 191 -0.76 20.60 -27.87
N SER A 192 -1.87 20.73 -27.13
CA SER A 192 -3.17 20.25 -27.61
C SER A 192 -4.05 21.36 -28.18
N GLY A 193 -4.74 21.06 -29.29
CA GLY A 193 -5.79 21.91 -29.87
C GLY A 193 -7.14 21.84 -29.15
N ILE A 194 -7.18 21.29 -27.93
CA ILE A 194 -8.42 21.04 -27.18
C ILE A 194 -8.97 22.37 -26.64
N GLY A 195 -10.29 22.55 -26.71
CA GLY A 195 -10.94 23.72 -26.12
C GLY A 195 -10.72 23.84 -24.61
N ALA A 196 -10.51 25.07 -24.11
CA ALA A 196 -10.15 25.35 -22.71
C ALA A 196 -11.04 24.66 -21.66
N ARG A 197 -12.36 24.58 -21.90
CA ARG A 197 -13.30 23.88 -21.01
C ARG A 197 -12.94 22.40 -20.82
N ARG A 198 -12.60 21.69 -21.91
CA ARG A 198 -12.28 20.26 -21.88
C ARG A 198 -10.87 19.99 -21.37
N GLN A 199 -9.93 20.92 -21.62
CA GLN A 199 -8.61 20.89 -20.98
C GLN A 199 -8.77 20.88 -19.45
N CYS A 200 -9.61 21.77 -18.90
CA CYS A 200 -9.89 21.81 -17.46
C CYS A 200 -10.52 20.50 -16.96
N VAL A 201 -11.44 19.91 -17.71
CA VAL A 201 -12.08 18.64 -17.34
C VAL A 201 -11.06 17.50 -17.27
N LEU A 202 -10.21 17.35 -18.30
CA LEU A 202 -9.21 16.29 -18.35
C LEU A 202 -8.18 16.45 -17.22
N MET A 203 -7.70 17.67 -17.00
CA MET A 203 -6.77 17.98 -15.92
C MET A 203 -7.38 17.73 -14.55
N LEU A 204 -8.67 18.03 -14.36
CA LEU A 204 -9.39 17.71 -13.13
C LEU A 204 -9.42 16.20 -12.90
N VAL A 205 -9.77 15.40 -13.92
CA VAL A 205 -9.83 13.93 -13.81
C VAL A 205 -8.47 13.34 -13.44
N TYR A 206 -7.39 13.75 -14.12
CA TYR A 206 -6.04 13.25 -13.80
C TYR A 206 -5.56 13.68 -12.41
N SER A 207 -5.85 14.93 -12.01
CA SER A 207 -5.51 15.43 -10.68
C SER A 207 -6.25 14.69 -9.58
N LEU A 208 -7.55 14.41 -9.78
CA LEU A 208 -8.35 13.62 -8.85
C LEU A 208 -7.82 12.18 -8.77
N GLN A 209 -7.52 11.53 -9.90
CA GLN A 209 -6.98 10.18 -9.90
C GLN A 209 -5.68 10.09 -9.11
N MET A 210 -4.74 10.98 -9.37
CA MET A 210 -3.45 11.06 -8.67
C MET A 210 -3.59 11.37 -7.18
N LEU A 211 -4.53 12.25 -6.83
CA LEU A 211 -4.82 12.57 -5.43
C LEU A 211 -5.38 11.35 -4.68
N TYR A 212 -6.39 10.69 -5.25
CA TYR A 212 -7.05 9.55 -4.59
C TYR A 212 -6.15 8.33 -4.49
N SER A 213 -5.45 7.96 -5.58
CA SER A 213 -4.49 6.85 -5.56
C SER A 213 -3.36 7.09 -4.56
N GLY A 214 -2.79 8.31 -4.56
CA GLY A 214 -1.71 8.70 -3.66
C GLY A 214 -2.13 8.71 -2.19
N VAL A 215 -3.24 9.39 -1.85
CA VAL A 215 -3.74 9.45 -0.46
C VAL A 215 -4.11 8.06 0.04
N PHE A 216 -4.75 7.24 -0.78
CA PHE A 216 -5.09 5.86 -0.43
C PHE A 216 -3.85 5.00 -0.18
N ALA A 217 -2.86 5.04 -1.07
CA ALA A 217 -1.64 4.26 -0.94
C ALA A 217 -0.84 4.62 0.32
N VAL A 218 -0.67 5.91 0.60
CA VAL A 218 0.07 6.38 1.78
C VAL A 218 -0.70 6.09 3.07
N TYR A 219 -2.02 6.25 3.05
CA TYR A 219 -2.87 5.89 4.18
C TYR A 219 -2.77 4.40 4.50
N LEU A 220 -2.99 3.54 3.49
CA LEU A 220 -2.93 2.09 3.64
C LEU A 220 -1.56 1.68 4.17
N ARG A 221 -0.47 2.19 3.60
CA ARG A 221 0.89 1.94 4.09
C ARG A 221 1.06 2.30 5.57
N THR A 222 0.55 3.45 5.98
CA THR A 222 0.67 3.93 7.37
C THR A 222 0.00 2.96 8.33
N VAL A 223 -1.24 2.55 8.04
CA VAL A 223 -2.00 1.63 8.87
C VAL A 223 -1.38 0.22 8.87
N LEU A 224 -1.03 -0.32 7.70
CA LEU A 224 -0.50 -1.68 7.60
C LEU A 224 0.88 -1.81 8.26
N LYS A 225 1.75 -0.80 8.13
CA LYS A 225 3.05 -0.79 8.81
C LYS A 225 2.91 -0.59 10.31
N SER A 226 2.03 0.29 10.74
CA SER A 226 1.68 0.45 12.17
C SER A 226 1.20 -0.87 12.78
N LEU A 227 0.37 -1.64 12.05
CA LEU A 227 -0.06 -2.97 12.48
C LEU A 227 1.07 -4.01 12.45
N ALA A 228 1.95 -3.96 11.45
CA ALA A 228 3.09 -4.86 11.33
C ALA A 228 4.05 -4.71 12.52
N LEU A 229 4.33 -3.48 12.97
CA LEU A 229 5.17 -3.22 14.16
C LEU A 229 4.59 -3.85 15.43
N ARG A 230 3.26 -3.83 15.61
CA ARG A 230 2.58 -4.47 16.75
C ARG A 230 2.74 -5.98 16.73
N ILE A 231 2.59 -6.59 15.56
CA ILE A 231 2.80 -8.04 15.38
C ILE A 231 4.28 -8.39 15.56
N GLU A 232 5.20 -7.58 15.08
CA GLU A 232 6.63 -7.82 15.24
C GLU A 232 7.06 -7.72 16.71
N PHE A 233 6.56 -6.74 17.45
CA PHE A 233 6.76 -6.65 18.89
C PHE A 233 6.27 -7.92 19.60
N LEU A 234 5.09 -8.42 19.21
CA LEU A 234 4.56 -9.67 19.75
C LEU A 234 5.44 -10.88 19.37
N ASN A 235 5.97 -10.92 18.16
CA ASN A 235 6.92 -11.94 17.71
C ASN A 235 8.19 -11.96 18.55
N ARG A 236 8.77 -10.78 18.85
CA ARG A 236 9.97 -10.69 19.71
C ARG A 236 9.70 -11.20 21.12
N ARG A 237 8.53 -10.90 21.69
CA ARG A 237 8.09 -11.43 22.99
C ARG A 237 7.91 -12.95 22.97
N LEU A 238 7.26 -13.48 21.93
CA LEU A 238 7.04 -14.91 21.78
C LEU A 238 8.35 -15.69 21.55
N ASP A 239 9.29 -15.13 20.79
CA ASP A 239 10.62 -15.73 20.59
C ASP A 239 11.44 -15.69 21.88
N ALA A 240 11.38 -14.60 22.66
CA ALA A 240 12.03 -14.51 23.97
C ALA A 240 11.49 -15.56 24.96
N PHE A 241 10.17 -15.75 24.99
CA PHE A 241 9.52 -16.81 25.76
C PHE A 241 10.03 -18.20 25.36
N THR A 242 10.24 -18.43 24.06
CA THR A 242 10.76 -19.70 23.53
C THR A 242 12.21 -19.98 23.98
N ARG A 243 13.00 -18.94 24.30
CA ARG A 243 14.42 -19.07 24.67
C ARG A 243 14.67 -19.16 26.19
N GLN A 244 13.71 -18.80 27.04
CA GLN A 244 13.90 -18.65 28.49
C GLN A 244 13.98 -19.96 29.32
N GLU A 245 14.36 -21.09 28.72
CA GLU A 245 14.51 -22.37 29.44
C GLU A 245 15.78 -22.41 30.30
N GLY A 246 15.66 -21.95 31.54
CA GLY A 246 16.55 -22.32 32.66
C GLY A 246 15.90 -23.37 33.55
N PRO A 247 16.68 -24.24 34.24
CA PRO A 247 16.16 -25.34 35.06
C PRO A 247 15.54 -24.77 36.36
N GLY A 248 14.22 -24.58 36.39
CA GLY A 248 13.57 -23.99 37.56
C GLY A 248 12.04 -24.09 37.63
N GLY A 249 11.54 -25.27 38.01
CA GLY A 249 10.38 -25.44 38.90
C GLY A 249 8.94 -25.20 38.38
N ARG A 250 8.08 -26.19 38.63
CA ARG A 250 6.61 -26.30 38.41
C ARG A 250 5.72 -25.07 38.67
N ARG A 251 6.20 -24.04 39.39
CA ARG A 251 5.48 -22.79 39.69
C ARG A 251 5.72 -21.73 38.59
N SER A 252 6.90 -21.75 37.97
CA SER A 252 7.25 -21.00 36.75
C SER A 252 6.33 -21.39 35.58
N ASP A 253 6.03 -22.69 35.45
CA ASP A 253 5.21 -23.21 34.34
C ASP A 253 3.79 -22.62 34.27
N ARG A 254 3.15 -22.35 35.41
CA ARG A 254 1.79 -21.79 35.43
C ARG A 254 1.73 -20.32 35.04
N GLU A 255 2.74 -19.53 35.43
CA GLU A 255 2.85 -18.12 35.03
C GLU A 255 3.23 -18.02 33.56
N ASN A 256 4.18 -18.85 33.11
CA ASN A 256 4.57 -18.98 31.71
C ASN A 256 3.38 -19.39 30.81
N TRP A 257 2.51 -20.28 31.29
CA TRP A 257 1.28 -20.68 30.60
C TRP A 257 0.28 -19.55 30.42
N ARG A 258 0.08 -18.72 31.46
CA ARG A 258 -0.82 -17.56 31.38
C ARG A 258 -0.29 -16.51 30.40
N GLU A 259 1.01 -16.25 30.44
CA GLU A 259 1.65 -15.31 29.53
C GLU A 259 1.54 -15.79 28.07
N LEU A 260 1.90 -17.05 27.79
CA LEU A 260 1.75 -17.62 26.45
C LEU A 260 0.31 -17.55 25.93
N SER A 261 -0.67 -17.89 26.79
CA SER A 261 -2.08 -17.81 26.44
C SER A 261 -2.49 -16.37 26.07
N ASN A 262 -2.05 -15.37 26.83
CA ASN A 262 -2.33 -13.97 26.54
C ASN A 262 -1.69 -13.53 25.21
N LEU A 263 -0.44 -13.93 24.95
CA LEU A 263 0.26 -13.60 23.70
C LEU A 263 -0.46 -14.20 22.48
N ILE A 264 -0.90 -15.46 22.56
CA ILE A 264 -1.68 -16.11 21.50
C ILE A 264 -3.02 -15.42 21.28
N GLU A 265 -3.72 -15.04 22.36
CA GLU A 265 -5.00 -14.33 22.26
C GLU A 265 -4.84 -12.98 21.54
N VAL A 266 -3.81 -12.20 21.91
CA VAL A 266 -3.51 -10.92 21.27
C VAL A 266 -3.14 -11.11 19.80
N PHE A 267 -2.35 -12.14 19.46
CA PHE A 267 -2.05 -12.47 18.08
C PHE A 267 -3.31 -12.76 17.26
N CYS A 268 -4.23 -13.58 17.79
CA CYS A 268 -5.49 -13.90 17.12
C CYS A 268 -6.34 -12.63 16.88
N LYS A 269 -6.38 -11.70 17.84
CA LYS A 269 -7.06 -10.41 17.66
C LYS A 269 -6.38 -9.56 16.58
N LEU A 270 -5.05 -9.46 16.56
CA LEU A 270 -4.29 -8.74 15.52
C LEU A 270 -4.48 -9.34 14.13
N ARG A 271 -4.57 -10.66 14.03
CA ARG A 271 -4.90 -11.36 12.78
C ARG A 271 -6.31 -11.03 12.31
N TYR A 272 -7.30 -11.09 13.19
CA TYR A 272 -8.68 -10.72 12.87
C TYR A 272 -8.78 -9.27 12.38
N ILE A 273 -8.05 -8.35 13.03
CA ILE A 273 -7.90 -6.95 12.59
C ILE A 273 -7.29 -6.87 11.20
N THR A 274 -6.25 -7.66 10.91
CA THR A 274 -5.60 -7.71 9.60
C THR A 274 -6.56 -8.18 8.50
N GLU A 275 -7.35 -9.23 8.76
CA GLU A 275 -8.38 -9.74 7.84
C GLU A 275 -9.49 -8.69 7.61
N ASN A 276 -9.92 -8.00 8.67
CA ASN A 276 -10.87 -6.90 8.54
C ASN A 276 -10.29 -5.75 7.70
N MET A 277 -9.03 -5.39 7.90
CA MET A 277 -8.37 -4.34 7.10
C MET A 277 -8.30 -4.72 5.62
N ASN A 278 -7.97 -5.97 5.31
CA ASN A 278 -7.99 -6.48 3.93
C ASN A 278 -9.38 -6.36 3.30
N SER A 279 -10.44 -6.73 4.05
CA SER A 279 -11.81 -6.62 3.53
C SER A 279 -12.30 -5.18 3.30
N VAL A 280 -11.80 -4.22 4.09
CA VAL A 280 -12.13 -2.79 3.93
C VAL A 280 -11.46 -2.23 2.67
N ALA A 281 -10.18 -2.53 2.48
CA ALA A 281 -9.38 -2.00 1.38
C ALA A 281 -9.53 -2.77 0.06
N GLY A 282 -10.02 -4.03 0.10
CA GLY A 282 -9.96 -4.97 -1.02
C GLY A 282 -10.60 -4.49 -2.32
N VAL A 283 -11.76 -3.83 -2.26
CA VAL A 283 -12.43 -3.28 -3.46
C VAL A 283 -11.63 -2.10 -4.03
N GLY A 284 -11.18 -1.17 -3.18
CA GLY A 284 -10.34 -0.05 -3.62
C GLY A 284 -9.04 -0.53 -4.28
N LEU A 285 -8.41 -1.57 -3.71
CA LEU A 285 -7.23 -2.22 -4.28
C LEU A 285 -7.52 -2.84 -5.64
N LEU A 286 -8.66 -3.52 -5.82
CA LEU A 286 -9.04 -4.13 -7.10
C LEU A 286 -9.13 -3.08 -8.23
N PHE A 287 -9.83 -1.97 -7.98
CA PHE A 287 -9.99 -0.91 -8.97
C PHE A 287 -8.70 -0.11 -9.20
N PHE A 288 -7.88 0.08 -8.17
CA PHE A 288 -6.55 0.68 -8.32
C PHE A 288 -5.63 -0.18 -9.20
N PHE A 289 -5.50 -1.48 -8.90
CA PHE A 289 -4.63 -2.37 -9.67
C PHE A 289 -5.12 -2.60 -11.10
N GLY A 290 -6.45 -2.66 -11.32
CA GLY A 290 -7.00 -2.74 -12.67
C GLY A 290 -6.68 -1.51 -13.51
N PHE A 291 -6.82 -0.32 -12.92
CA PHE A 291 -6.42 0.95 -13.54
C PHE A 291 -4.90 1.00 -13.80
N ALA A 292 -4.07 0.67 -12.81
CA ALA A 292 -2.63 0.73 -12.93
C ALA A 292 -2.11 -0.25 -14.00
N PHE A 293 -2.69 -1.45 -14.07
CA PHE A 293 -2.36 -2.44 -15.10
C PHE A 293 -2.65 -1.93 -16.52
N TYR A 294 -3.83 -1.36 -16.73
CA TYR A 294 -4.20 -0.78 -18.03
C TYR A 294 -3.28 0.39 -18.39
N THR A 295 -3.12 1.35 -17.47
CA THR A 295 -2.36 2.58 -17.69
C THR A 295 -0.89 2.29 -17.97
N VAL A 296 -0.25 1.41 -17.19
CA VAL A 296 1.15 1.05 -17.43
C VAL A 296 1.31 0.35 -18.78
N THR A 297 0.35 -0.47 -19.20
CA THR A 297 0.37 -1.14 -20.50
C THR A 297 0.21 -0.13 -21.65
N ASN A 298 -0.82 0.72 -21.58
CA ASN A 298 -1.11 1.73 -22.59
C ASN A 298 0.05 2.71 -22.74
N GLN A 299 0.53 3.28 -21.62
CA GLN A 299 1.61 4.26 -21.63
C GLN A 299 2.95 3.67 -22.07
N SER A 300 3.23 2.41 -21.72
CA SER A 300 4.44 1.72 -22.22
C SER A 300 4.35 1.43 -23.73
N TYR A 301 3.16 1.10 -24.24
CA TYR A 301 2.94 0.93 -25.67
C TYR A 301 3.09 2.27 -26.41
N LEU A 302 2.50 3.34 -25.90
CA LEU A 302 2.64 4.68 -26.46
C LEU A 302 4.12 5.08 -26.52
N ALA A 303 4.85 4.97 -25.40
CA ALA A 303 6.29 5.25 -25.36
C ALA A 303 7.09 4.42 -26.39
N PHE A 304 6.77 3.14 -26.55
CA PHE A 304 7.41 2.29 -27.55
C PHE A 304 7.07 2.72 -28.98
N SER A 305 5.79 3.00 -29.26
CA SER A 305 5.32 3.41 -30.59
C SER A 305 6.00 4.70 -31.04
N THR A 306 6.14 5.68 -30.13
CA THR A 306 6.86 6.94 -30.36
C THR A 306 8.34 6.71 -30.65
N LEU A 307 8.99 5.77 -29.95
CA LEU A 307 10.40 5.40 -30.21
C LEU A 307 10.60 4.77 -31.59
N THR A 308 9.64 3.97 -32.05
CA THR A 308 9.71 3.24 -33.32
C THR A 308 9.25 4.03 -34.54
N ALA A 309 8.42 5.07 -34.38
CA ALA A 309 7.93 5.94 -35.45
C ALA A 309 9.00 6.89 -36.04
N ARG A 310 10.25 6.42 -36.08
CA ARG A 310 11.50 7.18 -36.31
C ARG A 310 11.70 7.68 -37.74
N SER A 311 10.64 7.79 -38.53
CA SER A 311 10.63 8.34 -39.87
C SER A 311 9.61 9.48 -39.97
N SER A 312 10.11 10.71 -40.15
CA SER A 312 9.41 11.87 -40.75
C SER A 312 8.54 12.84 -39.93
N SER A 313 8.79 13.11 -38.63
CA SER A 313 8.26 14.34 -37.98
C SER A 313 9.11 14.88 -36.81
N GLU A 314 8.87 16.14 -36.45
CA GLU A 314 9.68 17.06 -35.66
C GLU A 314 10.13 16.51 -34.29
N HIS A 315 11.42 16.67 -33.95
CA HIS A 315 12.05 16.12 -32.74
C HIS A 315 11.47 16.65 -31.41
N ALA A 316 10.66 17.73 -31.43
CA ALA A 316 10.04 18.31 -30.23
C ALA A 316 8.82 17.49 -29.75
N ASP A 317 7.90 17.14 -30.65
CA ASP A 317 6.66 16.41 -30.31
C ASP A 317 6.93 14.98 -29.79
N LEU A 318 8.02 14.36 -30.27
CA LEU A 318 8.48 13.04 -29.84
C LEU A 318 8.98 13.04 -28.38
N ALA A 319 9.73 14.08 -27.97
CA ALA A 319 10.29 14.16 -26.62
C ALA A 319 9.19 14.40 -25.57
N ASP A 320 8.18 15.20 -25.93
CA ASP A 320 7.11 15.60 -25.02
C ASP A 320 6.12 14.45 -24.74
N THR A 321 5.78 13.65 -25.76
CA THR A 321 4.89 12.48 -25.59
C THR A 321 5.56 11.38 -24.76
N MET A 322 6.85 11.12 -24.99
CA MET A 322 7.61 10.14 -24.21
C MET A 322 7.75 10.54 -22.73
N GLY A 323 7.91 11.84 -22.45
CA GLY A 323 7.99 12.36 -21.09
C GLY A 323 6.71 12.08 -20.28
N LEU A 324 5.54 12.30 -20.89
CA LEU A 324 4.25 12.04 -20.25
C LEU A 324 4.06 10.56 -19.92
N SER A 325 4.31 9.67 -20.88
CA SER A 325 4.18 8.22 -20.67
C SER A 325 5.13 7.70 -19.61
N CYS A 326 6.39 8.15 -19.61
CA CYS A 326 7.35 7.78 -18.58
C CYS A 326 6.94 8.26 -17.18
N ALA A 327 6.42 9.49 -17.07
CA ALA A 327 5.95 10.04 -15.79
C ALA A 327 4.79 9.21 -15.21
N TRP A 328 3.81 8.86 -16.04
CA TRP A 328 2.69 8.00 -15.65
C TRP A 328 3.15 6.62 -15.19
N VAL A 329 3.98 5.94 -16.00
CA VAL A 329 4.49 4.59 -15.66
C VAL A 329 5.27 4.62 -14.34
N LEU A 330 6.10 5.64 -14.13
CA LEU A 330 6.87 5.80 -12.90
C LEU A 330 5.96 6.01 -11.68
N ALA A 331 4.98 6.92 -11.79
CA ALA A 331 4.06 7.23 -10.70
C ALA A 331 3.22 6.01 -10.28
N GLU A 332 2.67 5.27 -11.26
CA GLU A 332 1.88 4.08 -10.98
C GLU A 332 2.74 2.95 -10.40
N THR A 333 3.96 2.78 -10.91
CA THR A 333 4.92 1.80 -10.38
C THR A 333 5.27 2.07 -8.93
N VAL A 334 5.60 3.32 -8.59
CA VAL A 334 5.92 3.74 -7.23
C VAL A 334 4.72 3.50 -6.30
N THR A 335 3.52 3.87 -6.74
CA THR A 335 2.29 3.71 -5.95
C THR A 335 1.97 2.24 -5.70
N MET A 336 2.05 1.39 -6.73
CA MET A 336 1.91 -0.07 -6.58
C MET A 336 2.96 -0.65 -5.64
N ALA A 337 4.22 -0.22 -5.73
CA ALA A 337 5.30 -0.72 -4.88
C ALA A 337 5.11 -0.35 -3.40
N VAL A 338 4.63 0.87 -3.13
CA VAL A 338 4.26 1.32 -1.78
C VAL A 338 3.17 0.44 -1.19
N ILE A 339 2.15 0.07 -1.98
CA ILE A 339 1.05 -0.81 -1.55
C ILE A 339 1.54 -2.24 -1.34
N CYS A 340 2.15 -2.86 -2.36
CA CYS A 340 2.62 -4.25 -2.31
C CYS A 340 3.59 -4.49 -1.15
N SER A 341 4.58 -3.61 -0.96
CA SER A 341 5.55 -3.75 0.15
C SER A 341 4.93 -3.59 1.54
N SER A 342 3.79 -2.91 1.64
CA SER A 342 3.06 -2.75 2.90
C SER A 342 2.24 -4.00 3.22
N CYS A 343 1.52 -4.53 2.22
CA CYS A 343 0.78 -5.79 2.32
C CYS A 343 1.71 -6.97 2.64
N ASP A 344 2.83 -7.08 1.91
CA ASP A 344 3.82 -8.15 2.07
C ASP A 344 4.46 -8.12 3.47
N CYS A 345 4.85 -6.94 3.95
CA CYS A 345 5.44 -6.82 5.28
C CYS A 345 4.49 -7.26 6.39
N LEU A 346 3.23 -6.86 6.32
CA LEU A 346 2.24 -7.22 7.34
C LEU A 346 1.91 -8.71 7.28
N ALA A 347 1.71 -9.26 6.07
CA ALA A 347 1.51 -10.68 5.86
C ALA A 347 2.69 -11.51 6.39
N SER A 348 3.92 -11.12 6.05
CA SER A 348 5.16 -11.77 6.50
C SER A 348 5.31 -11.72 8.02
N ALA A 349 5.04 -10.57 8.66
CA ALA A 349 5.07 -10.44 10.11
C ALA A 349 4.07 -11.39 10.78
N ALA A 350 2.84 -11.47 10.27
CA ALA A 350 1.79 -12.36 10.79
C ALA A 350 2.11 -13.85 10.57
N ASN A 351 2.64 -14.21 9.39
CA ASN A 351 3.01 -15.59 9.07
C ASN A 351 4.24 -16.06 9.85
N THR A 352 5.17 -15.16 10.16
CA THR A 352 6.32 -15.45 11.05
C THR A 352 5.85 -15.85 12.45
N THR A 353 4.79 -15.22 12.98
CA THR A 353 4.23 -15.59 14.28
C THR A 353 3.78 -17.04 14.32
N SER A 354 3.12 -17.51 13.26
CA SER A 354 2.68 -18.91 13.14
C SER A 354 3.86 -19.89 13.18
N GLN A 355 4.99 -19.53 12.55
CA GLN A 355 6.22 -20.34 12.59
C GLN A 355 6.84 -20.38 13.99
N ILE A 356 6.87 -19.25 14.71
CA ILE A 356 7.36 -19.21 16.09
C ILE A 356 6.47 -20.08 16.99
N LEU A 357 5.14 -19.99 16.83
CA LEU A 357 4.20 -20.75 17.64
C LEU A 357 4.30 -22.27 17.39
N ALA A 358 4.60 -22.69 16.15
CA ALA A 358 4.89 -24.08 15.83
C ALA A 358 6.12 -24.64 16.58
N ARG A 359 7.12 -23.79 16.90
CA ARG A 359 8.27 -24.20 17.73
C ARG A 359 7.87 -24.39 19.19
N VAL A 360 6.99 -23.54 19.71
CA VAL A 360 6.46 -23.66 21.09
C VAL A 360 5.59 -24.91 21.24
N TYR A 361 4.89 -25.32 20.19
CA TYR A 361 4.07 -26.55 20.16
C TYR A 361 4.87 -27.82 20.49
N GLY A 362 6.15 -27.88 20.14
CA GLY A 362 7.00 -29.05 20.42
C GLY A 362 7.39 -29.23 21.90
N LYS A 363 7.13 -28.26 22.78
CA LYS A 363 7.76 -28.20 24.11
C LYS A 363 7.01 -28.93 25.23
N SER A 364 5.68 -28.87 25.29
CA SER A 364 4.92 -29.54 26.36
C SER A 364 3.49 -29.88 25.94
N LYS A 365 2.91 -30.94 26.52
CA LYS A 365 1.51 -31.34 26.27
C LYS A 365 0.49 -30.26 26.69
N GLU A 366 0.81 -29.48 27.72
CA GLU A 366 -0.05 -28.39 28.19
C GLU A 366 -0.08 -27.22 27.20
N PHE A 367 1.08 -26.88 26.63
CA PHE A 367 1.16 -25.90 25.55
C PHE A 367 0.53 -26.42 24.27
N GLN A 368 0.69 -27.71 23.93
CA GLN A 368 0.02 -28.33 22.79
C GLN A 368 -1.50 -28.20 22.87
N ASN A 369 -2.12 -28.45 24.03
CA ASN A 369 -3.58 -28.34 24.16
C ASN A 369 -4.11 -26.91 23.98
N ILE A 370 -3.39 -25.88 24.45
CA ILE A 370 -3.71 -24.47 24.17
C ILE A 370 -3.57 -24.24 22.69
N ILE A 371 -2.38 -24.53 22.18
CA ILE A 371 -1.99 -24.22 20.83
C ILE A 371 -2.94 -24.93 19.85
N ASP A 372 -3.36 -26.17 20.09
CA ASP A 372 -4.37 -26.86 19.28
C ASP A 372 -5.74 -26.19 19.39
N LYS A 373 -6.22 -25.84 20.59
CA LYS A 373 -7.50 -25.12 20.75
C LYS A 373 -7.51 -23.78 19.99
N PHE A 374 -6.38 -23.09 19.89
CA PHE A 374 -6.27 -21.78 19.25
C PHE A 374 -5.82 -21.82 17.77
N LEU A 375 -4.92 -22.74 17.41
CA LEU A 375 -4.37 -22.94 16.07
C LEU A 375 -5.24 -23.81 15.17
N THR A 376 -6.14 -24.65 15.69
CA THR A 376 -7.09 -25.38 14.83
C THR A 376 -7.93 -24.43 13.96
N LYS A 377 -8.10 -23.17 14.39
CA LYS A 377 -8.73 -22.09 13.60
C LYS A 377 -7.76 -21.21 12.79
N SER A 378 -6.48 -21.14 13.16
CA SER A 378 -5.51 -20.17 12.62
C SER A 378 -4.41 -20.78 11.73
N ILE A 379 -3.95 -22.01 11.97
CA ILE A 379 -2.82 -22.59 11.24
C ILE A 379 -3.12 -22.84 9.75
N LYS A 380 -4.37 -23.13 9.38
CA LYS A 380 -4.68 -23.62 8.03
C LYS A 380 -4.69 -22.55 6.94
N GLN A 381 -4.58 -21.28 7.29
CA GLN A 381 -4.67 -20.20 6.32
C GLN A 381 -3.61 -19.15 6.62
N GLU A 382 -2.59 -19.10 5.77
CA GLU A 382 -1.61 -18.02 5.77
C GLU A 382 -2.33 -16.68 5.60
N VAL A 383 -1.87 -15.67 6.33
CA VAL A 383 -2.38 -14.31 6.17
C VAL A 383 -1.88 -13.80 4.82
N GLN A 384 -2.83 -13.51 3.93
CA GLN A 384 -2.57 -12.96 2.61
C GLN A 384 -3.53 -11.81 2.36
N PHE A 385 -3.01 -10.67 1.88
CA PHE A 385 -3.83 -9.57 1.40
C PHE A 385 -4.31 -9.88 0.00
N THR A 386 -5.55 -9.52 -0.32
CA THR A 386 -6.16 -9.84 -1.61
C THR A 386 -6.95 -8.66 -2.15
N ALA A 387 -6.92 -8.49 -3.47
CA ALA A 387 -7.81 -7.55 -4.17
C ALA A 387 -9.23 -8.14 -4.23
N TYR A 388 -10.01 -7.95 -3.17
CA TYR A 388 -11.39 -8.45 -3.06
C TYR A 388 -11.53 -9.96 -3.36
N GLY A 389 -10.51 -10.75 -3.00
CA GLY A 389 -10.47 -12.19 -3.26
C GLY A 389 -10.07 -12.62 -4.68
N PHE A 390 -9.82 -11.70 -5.62
CA PHE A 390 -9.43 -12.04 -7.00
C PHE A 390 -7.98 -12.54 -7.09
N PHE A 391 -7.04 -11.79 -6.52
CA PHE A 391 -5.62 -12.15 -6.49
C PHE A 391 -4.97 -11.67 -5.19
N ALA A 392 -3.91 -12.37 -4.77
CA ALA A 392 -3.10 -11.98 -3.62
C ALA A 392 -2.18 -10.80 -3.98
N ILE A 393 -2.02 -9.87 -3.03
CA ILE A 393 -1.19 -8.67 -3.14
C ILE A 393 0.03 -8.84 -2.26
N ASP A 394 1.18 -8.97 -2.90
CA ASP A 394 2.50 -9.20 -2.32
C ASP A 394 3.58 -8.54 -3.18
N ASN A 395 4.85 -8.64 -2.77
CA ASN A 395 5.94 -8.11 -3.59
C ASN A 395 6.08 -8.83 -4.94
N SER A 396 5.65 -10.09 -5.06
CA SER A 396 5.63 -10.83 -6.33
C SER A 396 4.58 -10.33 -7.31
N THR A 397 3.54 -9.63 -6.83
CA THR A 397 2.47 -9.05 -7.63
C THR A 397 3.01 -8.04 -8.63
N LEU A 398 4.00 -7.21 -8.23
CA LEU A 398 4.66 -6.29 -9.15
C LEU A 398 5.31 -7.03 -10.31
N PHE A 399 6.06 -8.09 -10.01
CA PHE A 399 6.71 -8.91 -11.02
C PHE A 399 5.68 -9.56 -11.96
N LYS A 400 4.57 -10.07 -11.42
CA LYS A 400 3.46 -10.64 -12.21
C LYS A 400 2.83 -9.60 -13.14
N ILE A 401 2.60 -8.38 -12.65
CA ILE A 401 2.08 -7.26 -13.43
C ILE A 401 3.06 -6.91 -14.56
N PHE A 402 4.33 -6.63 -14.26
CA PHE A 402 5.31 -6.29 -15.28
C PHE A 402 5.54 -7.40 -16.30
N SER A 403 5.50 -8.66 -15.88
CA SER A 403 5.58 -9.80 -16.80
C SER A 403 4.40 -9.79 -17.77
N ALA A 404 3.18 -9.63 -17.25
CA ALA A 404 1.98 -9.56 -18.07
C ALA A 404 1.99 -8.35 -19.02
N VAL A 405 2.34 -7.16 -18.51
CA VAL A 405 2.50 -5.95 -19.34
C VAL A 405 3.48 -6.21 -20.48
N THR A 406 4.67 -6.77 -20.18
CA THR A 406 5.68 -7.07 -21.19
C THR A 406 5.15 -8.05 -22.24
N THR A 407 4.43 -9.10 -21.83
CA THR A 407 3.80 -10.03 -22.76
C THR A 407 2.78 -9.33 -23.66
N TYR A 408 1.92 -8.48 -23.11
CA TYR A 408 0.97 -7.70 -23.90
C TYR A 408 1.67 -6.73 -24.85
N LEU A 409 2.74 -6.07 -24.43
CA LEU A 409 3.54 -5.19 -25.29
C LEU A 409 4.11 -5.94 -26.48
N VAL A 410 4.72 -7.11 -26.27
CA VAL A 410 5.24 -7.94 -27.37
C VAL A 410 4.14 -8.29 -28.37
N ILE A 411 2.97 -8.69 -27.87
CA ILE A 411 1.81 -9.01 -28.72
C ILE A 411 1.36 -7.78 -29.52
N LEU A 412 1.17 -6.63 -28.87
CA LEU A 412 0.74 -5.39 -29.51
C LEU A 412 1.73 -4.90 -30.58
N VAL A 413 3.03 -5.01 -30.29
CA VAL A 413 4.09 -4.65 -31.24
C VAL A 413 4.09 -5.59 -32.45
N GLN A 414 3.95 -6.90 -32.24
CA GLN A 414 3.87 -7.87 -33.34
C GLN A 414 2.65 -7.61 -34.23
N PHE A 415 1.49 -7.34 -33.64
CA PHE A 415 0.29 -6.99 -34.41
C PHE A 415 0.47 -5.69 -35.19
N LYS A 416 1.08 -4.66 -34.57
CA LYS A 416 1.38 -3.41 -35.27
C LYS A 416 2.31 -3.63 -36.47
N GLN A 417 3.39 -4.39 -36.30
CA GLN A 417 4.32 -4.68 -37.39
C GLN A 417 3.64 -5.43 -38.55
N LEU A 418 2.76 -6.39 -38.24
CA LEU A 418 1.98 -7.10 -39.26
C LEU A 418 1.01 -6.19 -40.01
N GLU A 419 0.42 -5.20 -39.34
CA GLU A 419 -0.44 -4.21 -39.97
C GLU A 419 0.37 -3.29 -40.89
N ASP A 420 1.48 -2.76 -40.39
CA ASP A 420 2.37 -1.86 -41.15
C ASP A 420 2.91 -2.58 -42.42
N SER A 421 3.31 -3.86 -42.34
CA SER A 421 3.76 -4.65 -43.51
C SER A 421 2.66 -4.88 -44.55
N LYS A 422 1.40 -5.03 -44.14
CA LYS A 422 0.28 -5.20 -45.09
C LYS A 422 -0.04 -3.91 -45.84
N VAL A 423 0.17 -2.75 -45.22
CA VAL A 423 -0.04 -1.46 -45.87
C VAL A 423 1.01 -1.24 -46.96
N GLU A 424 2.28 -1.56 -46.69
CA GLU A 424 3.36 -1.47 -47.68
C GLU A 424 3.13 -2.37 -48.91
N GLU A 425 2.51 -3.54 -48.76
CA GLU A 425 2.18 -4.44 -49.89
C GLU A 425 1.03 -3.92 -50.79
N VAL A 426 0.16 -3.03 -50.29
CA VAL A 426 -0.99 -2.50 -51.04
C VAL A 426 -0.62 -1.23 -51.83
N GLU A 427 0.46 -0.54 -51.46
CA GLU A 427 0.94 0.68 -52.13
C GLU A 427 1.92 0.42 -53.30
N VAL A 428 2.28 -0.85 -53.56
CA VAL A 428 3.11 -1.30 -54.70
C VAL A 428 2.23 -1.94 -55.77
#